data_AF-A0A1C5ZHF9-F1
#
_entry.id   AF-A0A1C5ZHF9-F1
#
_cell.length_a   1.000
_cell.length_b   1.000
_cell.length_c   1.000
_cell.angle_alpha   90.00
_cell.angle_beta   90.00
_cell.angle_gamma   90.00
#
_symmetry.space_group_name_H-M   'P 1'
#
loop_
_entity.id
_entity.type
_entity.pdbx_description
1 polymer ?
#
loop_
_entity_poly.entity_id
_entity_poly.type
_entity_poly.pdbx_seq_one_letter_code
_entity_poly.pdbx_strand_id
1 'polypeptide(L)'
;MKKKNFAKGLILAFCLFFGIILAGTQTAQPVKAAVKKTTTVTKAKKPVNGWYTFPSGRKRYYKNGKYLTGLKKVRNKTYLFSKRGVMLTGTQKIKNKVYYLNDKGVLQVKKLGNRYFYANGKKMSDVDAQDFAALQTAKEIVAQITNSSMTSAQKLKVCFDWVIKKPYWTWRTFSNFSGWPAVYAMDHFQRGRGNCMSDAAAFAYLAKAVGYKQVYVCVDSTGRNGSGHAWTEIGGLAYDPLFAEAKSYSANYGVPYGVYKLSPILHIAL
;
A
#
# COMPACT_ATOMS: atom_id res chain seq x y z
N MET A 1 -26.35 18.37 30.70
CA MET A 1 -27.67 17.72 30.52
C MET A 1 -27.63 16.77 29.32
N LYS A 2 -28.05 15.52 29.56
CA LYS A 2 -28.51 14.47 28.63
C LYS A 2 -27.55 13.90 27.55
N LYS A 3 -26.88 12.80 27.93
CA LYS A 3 -26.46 11.70 27.03
C LYS A 3 -27.70 10.97 26.52
N LYS A 4 -27.75 10.60 25.23
CA LYS A 4 -28.72 9.63 24.69
C LYS A 4 -27.97 8.44 24.10
N ASN A 5 -28.13 7.29 24.76
CA ASN A 5 -27.83 5.96 24.25
C ASN A 5 -28.90 5.57 23.23
N PHE A 6 -28.53 4.93 22.12
CA PHE A 6 -29.48 4.20 21.28
C PHE A 6 -29.12 2.71 21.26
N ALA A 7 -30.13 1.91 21.57
CA ALA A 7 -30.08 0.48 21.82
C ALA A 7 -30.10 -0.34 20.51
N LYS A 8 -29.66 -1.58 20.67
CA LYS A 8 -29.57 -2.65 19.67
C LYS A 8 -30.97 -3.08 19.20
N GLY A 9 -31.17 -3.19 17.88
CA GLY A 9 -32.32 -3.86 17.27
C GLY A 9 -31.86 -5.16 16.59
N LEU A 10 -32.28 -6.28 17.16
CA LEU A 10 -32.10 -7.64 16.64
C LEU A 10 -33.36 -7.99 15.84
N ILE A 11 -33.25 -8.23 14.53
CA ILE A 11 -34.36 -8.73 13.70
C ILE A 11 -34.24 -10.25 13.63
N LEU A 12 -35.16 -10.92 14.30
CA LEU A 12 -35.43 -12.36 14.22
C LEU A 12 -36.37 -12.59 13.02
N ALA A 13 -35.95 -13.37 12.04
CA ALA A 13 -36.84 -13.87 10.99
C ALA A 13 -37.26 -15.32 11.33
N PHE A 14 -38.55 -15.49 11.55
CA PHE A 14 -39.25 -16.75 11.79
C PHE A 14 -39.55 -17.42 10.44
N CYS A 15 -38.98 -18.59 10.15
CA CYS A 15 -39.42 -19.44 9.05
C CYS A 15 -40.01 -20.73 9.64
N LEU A 16 -41.34 -20.81 9.60
CA LEU A 16 -42.12 -22.01 9.89
C LEU A 16 -41.97 -22.99 8.73
N PHE A 17 -41.43 -24.18 9.00
CA PHE A 17 -41.63 -25.36 8.16
C PHE A 17 -42.23 -26.48 9.01
N PHE A 18 -43.50 -26.77 8.74
CA PHE A 18 -44.19 -27.97 9.17
C PHE A 18 -43.71 -29.13 8.30
N GLY A 19 -43.27 -30.23 8.92
CA GLY A 19 -42.75 -31.40 8.22
C GLY A 19 -42.81 -32.65 9.11
N ILE A 20 -43.98 -33.27 9.11
CA ILE A 20 -44.36 -34.67 9.38
C ILE A 20 -43.22 -35.58 9.91
N ILE A 21 -43.39 -36.10 11.13
CA ILE A 21 -42.58 -37.16 11.72
C ILE A 21 -43.09 -38.51 11.20
N LEU A 22 -42.29 -39.20 10.38
CA LEU A 22 -42.43 -40.65 10.19
C LEU A 22 -41.38 -41.35 11.08
N ALA A 23 -41.87 -42.20 11.99
CA ALA A 23 -41.04 -43.09 12.78
C ALA A 23 -40.48 -44.20 11.88
N GLY A 24 -39.22 -44.06 11.48
CA GLY A 24 -38.43 -45.12 10.87
C GLY A 24 -37.47 -45.73 11.90
N THR A 25 -37.61 -47.01 12.19
CA THR A 25 -36.69 -47.78 13.02
C THR A 25 -35.29 -47.80 12.39
N GLN A 26 -34.29 -47.18 13.04
CA GLN A 26 -32.89 -47.32 12.62
C GLN A 26 -32.31 -48.62 13.17
N THR A 27 -32.00 -49.54 12.28
CA THR A 27 -31.05 -50.63 12.55
C THR A 27 -29.63 -50.04 12.60
N ALA A 28 -28.93 -50.26 13.70
CA ALA A 28 -27.55 -49.81 13.89
C ALA A 28 -26.59 -50.47 12.87
N GLN A 29 -25.85 -49.65 12.13
CA GLN A 29 -24.69 -50.07 11.33
C GLN A 29 -23.38 -49.75 12.09
N PRO A 30 -22.31 -50.53 11.87
CA PRO A 30 -21.13 -50.51 12.74
C PRO A 30 -20.32 -49.24 12.55
N VAL A 31 -19.91 -48.65 13.68
CA VAL A 31 -19.04 -47.47 13.72
C VAL A 31 -17.65 -47.88 13.23
N LYS A 32 -17.29 -47.52 11.99
CA LYS A 32 -15.89 -47.56 11.54
C LYS A 32 -15.10 -46.55 12.37
N ALA A 33 -14.20 -47.05 13.22
CA ALA A 33 -13.27 -46.23 13.98
C ALA A 33 -12.50 -45.29 13.03
N ALA A 34 -12.71 -43.99 13.19
CA ALA A 34 -11.93 -42.98 12.52
C ALA A 34 -10.50 -43.04 13.08
N VAL A 35 -9.58 -43.60 12.29
CA VAL A 35 -8.15 -43.50 12.56
C VAL A 35 -7.77 -42.03 12.52
N LYS A 36 -7.53 -41.43 13.70
CA LYS A 36 -6.86 -40.13 13.82
C LYS A 36 -5.50 -40.26 13.13
N LYS A 37 -5.37 -39.71 11.93
CA LYS A 37 -4.06 -39.43 11.32
C LYS A 37 -3.36 -38.38 12.20
N THR A 38 -2.66 -38.86 13.22
CA THR A 38 -1.67 -38.08 13.94
C THR A 38 -0.59 -37.70 12.93
N THR A 39 -0.71 -36.49 12.39
CA THR A 39 0.31 -35.93 11.51
C THR A 39 1.47 -35.52 12.41
N THR A 40 2.40 -36.43 12.63
CA THR A 40 3.71 -36.13 13.21
C THR A 40 4.38 -35.11 12.28
N VAL A 41 4.35 -33.83 12.65
CA VAL A 41 5.15 -32.80 12.00
C VAL A 41 6.61 -33.09 12.35
N THR A 42 7.25 -33.96 11.57
CA THR A 42 8.70 -34.19 11.65
C THR A 42 9.40 -32.87 11.38
N LYS A 43 10.00 -32.32 12.44
CA LYS A 43 10.82 -31.10 12.41
C LYS A 43 11.91 -31.29 11.37
N ALA A 44 11.81 -30.61 10.23
CA ALA A 44 12.79 -30.72 9.15
C ALA A 44 14.22 -30.55 9.70
N LYS A 45 15.12 -31.48 9.37
CA LYS A 45 16.52 -31.41 9.79
C LYS A 45 17.16 -30.16 9.21
N LYS A 46 17.89 -29.40 10.02
CA LYS A 46 18.55 -28.16 9.58
C LYS A 46 19.53 -28.47 8.45
N PRO A 47 19.52 -27.74 7.33
CA PRO A 47 20.41 -28.00 6.21
C PRO A 47 21.84 -27.52 6.51
N VAL A 48 22.84 -28.20 5.93
CA VAL A 48 24.23 -27.72 5.92
C VAL A 48 24.34 -26.44 5.08
N ASN A 49 23.67 -26.41 3.93
CA ASN A 49 23.59 -25.26 3.03
C ASN A 49 22.14 -25.06 2.55
N GLY A 50 21.66 -23.82 2.54
CA GLY A 50 20.37 -23.47 1.94
C GLY A 50 19.35 -22.90 2.91
N TRP A 51 18.12 -22.73 2.41
CA TRP A 51 17.01 -22.18 3.18
C TRP A 51 16.42 -23.20 4.14
N TYR A 52 16.10 -22.73 5.35
CA TYR A 52 15.35 -23.46 6.35
C TYR A 52 14.11 -22.66 6.71
N THR A 53 12.93 -23.26 6.55
CA THR A 53 11.65 -22.63 6.89
C THR A 53 11.14 -23.24 8.19
N PHE A 54 10.92 -22.40 9.20
CA PHE A 54 10.29 -22.81 10.45
C PHE A 54 8.80 -23.10 10.24
N PRO A 55 8.17 -23.92 11.11
CA PRO A 55 6.71 -24.11 11.09
C PRO A 55 5.92 -22.80 11.16
N SER A 56 6.49 -21.77 11.81
CA SER A 56 5.91 -20.43 11.87
C SER A 56 6.03 -19.62 10.56
N GLY A 57 6.46 -20.22 9.45
CA GLY A 57 6.74 -19.56 8.16
C GLY A 57 8.03 -18.72 8.10
N ARG A 58 8.68 -18.45 9.24
CA ARG A 58 9.96 -17.70 9.30
C ARG A 58 11.05 -18.45 8.56
N LYS A 59 12.02 -17.75 7.97
CA LYS A 59 13.11 -18.36 7.20
C LYS A 59 14.49 -18.02 7.75
N ARG A 60 15.42 -18.98 7.65
CA ARG A 60 16.87 -18.85 7.88
C ARG A 60 17.60 -19.30 6.62
N TYR A 61 18.81 -18.80 6.42
CA TYR A 61 19.73 -19.36 5.43
C TYR A 61 20.96 -19.93 6.13
N TYR A 62 21.30 -21.18 5.83
CA TYR A 62 22.48 -21.87 6.33
C TYR A 62 23.58 -21.90 5.27
N LYS A 63 24.83 -21.67 5.71
CA LYS A 63 26.04 -21.86 4.93
C LYS A 63 27.07 -22.58 5.82
N ASN A 64 27.54 -23.73 5.38
CA ASN A 64 28.49 -24.58 6.13
C ASN A 64 28.01 -24.89 7.56
N GLY A 65 26.74 -25.26 7.72
CA GLY A 65 26.13 -25.63 9.00
C GLY A 65 25.79 -24.46 9.93
N LYS A 66 26.23 -23.23 9.62
CA LYS A 66 25.93 -22.01 10.39
C LYS A 66 24.89 -21.15 9.68
N TYR A 67 24.00 -20.51 10.42
CA TYR A 67 23.03 -19.58 9.83
C TYR A 67 23.65 -18.19 9.59
N LEU A 68 23.17 -17.50 8.57
CA LEU A 68 23.60 -16.14 8.23
C LEU A 68 22.94 -15.10 9.14
N THR A 69 23.66 -14.01 9.42
CA THR A 69 23.18 -12.82 10.14
C THR A 69 23.57 -11.54 9.39
N GLY A 70 22.85 -10.45 9.63
CA GLY A 70 23.10 -9.15 9.00
C GLY A 70 22.75 -9.14 7.51
N LEU A 71 23.30 -8.17 6.77
CA LEU A 71 23.07 -8.03 5.33
C LEU A 71 23.94 -9.03 4.57
N LYS A 72 23.33 -9.96 3.83
CA LYS A 72 24.06 -11.00 3.09
C LYS A 72 23.47 -11.23 1.71
N LYS A 73 24.35 -11.43 0.73
CA LYS A 73 23.99 -11.85 -0.62
C LYS A 73 23.86 -13.37 -0.64
N VAL A 74 22.72 -13.86 -1.09
CA VAL A 74 22.43 -15.29 -1.33
C VAL A 74 22.09 -15.42 -2.81
N ARG A 75 22.95 -16.11 -3.56
CA ARG A 75 22.92 -16.11 -5.04
C ARG A 75 22.98 -14.68 -5.59
N ASN A 76 21.97 -14.23 -6.32
CA ASN A 76 21.88 -12.89 -6.92
C ASN A 76 21.05 -11.89 -6.11
N LYS A 77 20.56 -12.26 -4.92
CA LYS A 77 19.67 -11.43 -4.10
C LYS A 77 20.29 -11.10 -2.75
N THR A 78 20.07 -9.88 -2.28
CA THR A 78 20.53 -9.43 -0.97
C THR A 78 19.38 -9.50 0.03
N TYR A 79 19.64 -10.09 1.19
CA TYR A 79 18.69 -10.27 2.29
C TYR A 79 19.25 -9.67 3.57
N LEU A 80 18.38 -9.28 4.49
CA LEU A 80 18.74 -8.86 5.83
C LEU A 80 18.28 -9.93 6.84
N PHE A 81 19.21 -10.42 7.65
CA PHE A 81 18.94 -11.41 8.68
C PHE A 81 19.12 -10.79 10.08
N SER A 82 18.23 -11.11 11.01
CA SER A 82 18.33 -10.70 12.40
C SER A 82 19.57 -11.31 13.08
N LYS A 83 19.87 -10.87 14.31
CA LYS A 83 20.93 -11.48 15.15
C LYS A 83 20.70 -12.98 15.40
N ARG A 84 19.44 -13.44 15.36
CA ARG A 84 19.03 -14.85 15.47
C ARG A 84 18.90 -15.51 14.10
N GLY A 85 19.43 -14.92 13.03
CA GLY A 85 19.44 -15.44 11.66
C GLY A 85 18.10 -15.46 10.92
N VAL A 86 17.03 -14.95 11.52
CA VAL A 86 15.72 -14.92 10.86
C VAL A 86 15.74 -13.85 9.76
N MET A 87 15.35 -14.21 8.55
CA MET A 87 15.19 -13.29 7.42
C MET A 87 14.12 -12.24 7.74
N LEU A 88 14.46 -10.97 7.51
CA LEU A 88 13.58 -9.83 7.72
C LEU A 88 12.92 -9.40 6.41
N THR A 89 11.74 -8.78 6.52
CA THR A 89 10.95 -8.20 5.43
C THR A 89 10.52 -6.77 5.80
N GLY A 90 9.95 -6.03 4.85
CA GLY A 90 9.46 -4.67 5.08
C GLY A 90 10.56 -3.65 5.38
N THR A 91 10.18 -2.54 6.00
CA THR A 91 11.10 -1.45 6.37
C THR A 91 11.80 -1.77 7.69
N GLN A 92 13.13 -1.80 7.69
CA GLN A 92 13.96 -2.14 8.85
C GLN A 92 14.92 -1.00 9.17
N LYS A 93 14.71 -0.35 10.32
CA LYS A 93 15.58 0.73 10.83
C LYS A 93 16.61 0.15 11.81
N ILE A 94 17.90 0.28 11.48
CA ILE A 94 19.02 -0.20 12.30
C ILE A 94 20.04 0.93 12.41
N LYS A 95 20.12 1.54 13.60
CA LYS A 95 20.92 2.75 13.85
C LYS A 95 20.56 3.86 12.83
N ASN A 96 21.54 4.38 12.10
CA ASN A 96 21.39 5.41 11.08
C ASN A 96 21.11 4.86 9.66
N LYS A 97 20.71 3.60 9.55
CA LYS A 97 20.46 2.92 8.27
C LYS A 97 19.01 2.44 8.20
N VAL A 98 18.39 2.57 7.04
CA VAL A 98 17.07 1.99 6.76
C VAL A 98 17.19 1.03 5.57
N TYR A 99 16.60 -0.15 5.68
CA TYR A 99 16.55 -1.15 4.62
C TYR A 99 15.09 -1.38 4.23
N TYR A 100 14.77 -1.21 2.95
CA TYR A 100 13.45 -1.48 2.40
C TYR A 100 13.50 -2.83 1.70
N LEU A 101 12.85 -3.84 2.30
CA LEU A 101 12.81 -5.22 1.82
C LEU A 101 11.40 -5.53 1.34
N ASN A 102 11.27 -6.25 0.21
CA ASN A 102 9.96 -6.72 -0.22
C ASN A 102 9.45 -7.89 0.64
N ASP A 103 8.24 -8.38 0.37
CA ASP A 103 7.60 -9.47 1.13
C ASP A 103 8.37 -10.81 1.05
N LYS A 104 9.24 -10.94 0.04
CA LYS A 104 10.16 -12.08 -0.13
C LYS A 104 11.49 -11.88 0.59
N GLY A 105 11.67 -10.78 1.33
CA GLY A 105 12.87 -10.41 2.08
C GLY A 105 14.03 -9.88 1.23
N VAL A 106 13.78 -9.57 -0.03
CA VAL A 106 14.81 -9.08 -0.96
C VAL A 106 14.96 -7.58 -0.80
N LEU A 107 16.18 -7.11 -0.56
CA LEU A 107 16.51 -5.70 -0.48
C LEU A 107 16.15 -5.01 -1.79
N GLN A 108 15.38 -3.94 -1.71
CA GLN A 108 15.06 -3.05 -2.82
C GLN A 108 15.91 -1.79 -2.74
N VAL A 109 15.90 -1.15 -1.57
CA VAL A 109 16.56 0.14 -1.34
C VAL A 109 17.21 0.15 0.04
N LYS A 110 18.34 0.84 0.13
CA LYS A 110 19.07 1.10 1.37
C LYS A 110 19.23 2.61 1.54
N LYS A 111 18.83 3.14 2.69
CA LYS A 111 19.05 4.54 3.08
C LYS A 111 20.18 4.64 4.09
N LEU A 112 21.15 5.53 3.84
CA LEU A 112 22.28 5.85 4.71
C LEU A 112 22.28 7.35 5.00
N GLY A 113 21.83 7.75 6.19
CA GLY A 113 21.53 9.16 6.46
C GLY A 113 20.45 9.67 5.50
N ASN A 114 20.75 10.70 4.71
CA ASN A 114 19.83 11.29 3.73
C ASN A 114 19.96 10.70 2.32
N ARG A 115 20.89 9.75 2.09
CA ARG A 115 21.17 9.19 0.77
C ARG A 115 20.48 7.85 0.58
N TYR A 116 19.88 7.64 -0.60
CA TYR A 116 19.27 6.38 -1.00
C TYR A 116 20.14 5.65 -2.02
N PHE A 117 20.15 4.33 -1.94
CA PHE A 117 20.91 3.43 -2.80
C PHE A 117 20.02 2.28 -3.25
N TYR A 118 20.09 1.95 -4.54
CA TYR A 118 19.50 0.75 -5.11
C TYR A 118 20.12 -0.52 -4.49
N ALA A 119 19.45 -1.66 -4.64
CA ALA A 119 19.91 -2.95 -4.12
C ALA A 119 21.31 -3.37 -4.63
N ASN A 120 21.70 -2.90 -5.83
CA ASN A 120 23.02 -3.12 -6.42
C ASN A 120 24.12 -2.19 -5.85
N GLY A 121 23.77 -1.24 -4.97
CA GLY A 121 24.69 -0.28 -4.37
C GLY A 121 24.86 1.04 -5.12
N LYS A 122 24.25 1.20 -6.31
CA LYS A 122 24.24 2.49 -7.03
C LYS A 122 23.47 3.53 -6.21
N LYS A 123 24.04 4.73 -6.04
CA LYS A 123 23.34 5.87 -5.42
C LYS A 123 22.17 6.30 -6.33
N MET A 124 21.01 6.53 -5.74
CA MET A 124 19.87 7.12 -6.44
C MET A 124 20.16 8.57 -6.82
N SER A 125 19.57 9.03 -7.93
CA SER A 125 19.49 10.46 -8.21
C SER A 125 18.59 11.14 -7.17
N ASP A 126 18.64 12.47 -7.07
CA ASP A 126 17.78 13.19 -6.14
C ASP A 126 16.29 13.04 -6.52
N VAL A 127 15.99 12.97 -7.82
CA VAL A 127 14.64 12.71 -8.34
C VAL A 127 14.16 11.32 -7.94
N ASP A 128 14.94 10.28 -8.20
CA ASP A 128 14.58 8.89 -7.83
C ASP A 128 14.40 8.75 -6.31
N ALA A 129 15.26 9.43 -5.53
CA ALA A 129 15.20 9.39 -4.08
C ALA A 129 13.93 10.09 -3.54
N GLN A 130 13.54 11.21 -4.16
CA GLN A 130 12.30 11.93 -3.81
C GLN A 130 11.07 11.11 -4.20
N ASP A 131 11.02 10.56 -5.41
CA ASP A 131 9.94 9.69 -5.88
C ASP A 131 9.77 8.47 -4.96
N PHE A 132 10.88 7.78 -4.66
CA PHE A 132 10.87 6.65 -3.75
C PHE A 132 10.35 7.03 -2.36
N ALA A 133 10.79 8.18 -1.82
CA ALA A 133 10.35 8.67 -0.52
C ALA A 133 8.85 9.00 -0.51
N ALA A 134 8.35 9.71 -1.53
CA ALA A 134 6.91 10.02 -1.68
C ALA A 134 6.08 8.73 -1.73
N LEU A 135 6.52 7.73 -2.50
CA LEU A 135 5.83 6.44 -2.55
C LEU A 135 5.87 5.67 -1.22
N GLN A 136 6.97 5.72 -0.46
CA GLN A 136 7.00 5.09 0.87
C GLN A 136 6.05 5.80 1.85
N THR A 137 6.05 7.13 1.87
CA THR A 137 5.13 7.91 2.70
C THR A 137 3.68 7.64 2.33
N ALA A 138 3.36 7.57 1.04
CA ALA A 138 2.03 7.19 0.58
C ALA A 138 1.62 5.79 1.05
N LYS A 139 2.53 4.79 1.02
CA LYS A 139 2.25 3.44 1.56
C LYS A 139 1.96 3.46 3.06
N GLU A 140 2.71 4.25 3.82
CA GLU A 140 2.48 4.43 5.25
C GLU A 140 1.11 5.06 5.52
N ILE A 141 0.75 6.11 4.78
CA ILE A 141 -0.57 6.76 4.87
C ILE A 141 -1.69 5.78 4.51
N VAL A 142 -1.60 5.08 3.38
CA VAL A 142 -2.59 4.08 2.96
C VAL A 142 -2.76 3.01 4.05
N ALA A 143 -1.67 2.53 4.65
CA ALA A 143 -1.74 1.55 5.72
C ALA A 143 -2.41 2.08 7.00
N GLN A 144 -2.34 3.39 7.26
CA GLN A 144 -2.98 4.04 8.41
C GLN A 144 -4.46 4.30 8.19
N ILE A 145 -4.86 4.69 6.98
CA ILE A 145 -6.23 5.13 6.70
C ILE A 145 -7.11 4.01 6.12
N THR A 146 -6.53 2.87 5.76
CA THR A 146 -7.25 1.71 5.20
C THR A 146 -6.98 0.44 6.00
N ASN A 147 -7.62 -0.67 5.63
CA ASN A 147 -7.37 -1.98 6.23
C ASN A 147 -7.36 -3.10 5.17
N SER A 148 -7.07 -4.33 5.59
CA SER A 148 -6.92 -5.49 4.70
C SER A 148 -8.23 -6.02 4.12
N SER A 149 -9.40 -5.69 4.68
CA SER A 149 -10.70 -6.13 4.13
C SER A 149 -11.21 -5.23 3.00
N MET A 150 -10.67 -4.02 2.87
CA MET A 150 -11.04 -3.10 1.78
C MET A 150 -10.50 -3.57 0.42
N THR A 151 -11.36 -3.50 -0.59
CA THR A 151 -10.99 -3.60 -2.01
C THR A 151 -10.11 -2.43 -2.46
N SER A 152 -9.40 -2.57 -3.57
CA SER A 152 -8.59 -1.48 -4.13
C SER A 152 -9.41 -0.23 -4.47
N ALA A 153 -10.67 -0.39 -4.89
CA ALA A 153 -11.57 0.73 -5.15
C ALA A 153 -11.96 1.47 -3.85
N GLN A 154 -12.30 0.73 -2.79
CA GLN A 154 -12.58 1.32 -1.48
C GLN A 154 -11.37 2.06 -0.91
N LYS A 155 -10.17 1.46 -1.01
CA LYS A 155 -8.93 2.13 -0.58
C LYS A 155 -8.67 3.39 -1.38
N LEU A 156 -8.86 3.35 -2.69
CA LEU A 156 -8.71 4.52 -3.55
C LEU A 156 -9.65 5.64 -3.13
N LYS A 157 -10.93 5.34 -2.88
CA LYS A 157 -11.91 6.32 -2.39
C LYS A 157 -11.49 6.93 -1.05
N VAL A 158 -11.06 6.10 -0.10
CA VAL A 158 -10.56 6.59 1.19
C VAL A 158 -9.35 7.51 1.03
N CYS A 159 -8.44 7.19 0.11
CA CYS A 159 -7.29 8.05 -0.20
C CYS A 159 -7.74 9.40 -0.78
N PHE A 160 -8.69 9.38 -1.71
CA PHE A 160 -9.25 10.60 -2.29
C PHE A 160 -9.93 11.48 -1.23
N ASP A 161 -10.79 10.86 -0.43
CA ASP A 161 -11.49 11.51 0.69
C ASP A 161 -10.51 12.08 1.74
N TRP A 162 -9.34 11.45 1.89
CA TRP A 162 -8.29 11.92 2.80
C TRP A 162 -7.56 13.16 2.25
N VAL A 163 -7.36 13.23 0.92
CA VAL A 163 -6.72 14.36 0.24
C VAL A 163 -7.62 15.60 0.30
N ILE A 164 -8.89 15.48 -0.10
CA ILE A 164 -9.83 16.62 -0.17
C ILE A 164 -10.18 17.24 1.19
N LYS A 165 -9.85 16.56 2.29
CA LYS A 165 -10.08 17.09 3.65
C LYS A 165 -8.96 18.02 4.12
N LYS A 166 -7.85 18.14 3.36
CA LYS A 166 -6.73 19.01 3.72
C LYS A 166 -7.01 20.42 3.21
N PRO A 167 -6.68 21.47 3.99
CA PRO A 167 -6.93 22.83 3.56
C PRO A 167 -6.09 23.19 2.34
N TYR A 168 -6.68 23.99 1.46
CA TYR A 168 -6.01 24.54 0.30
C TYR A 168 -4.96 25.60 0.72
N TRP A 169 -3.72 25.44 0.25
CA TRP A 169 -2.63 26.37 0.53
C TRP A 169 -1.52 26.30 -0.53
N THR A 170 -1.13 27.46 -1.07
CA THR A 170 -0.03 27.56 -2.03
C THR A 170 1.28 27.86 -1.31
N TRP A 171 2.13 26.83 -1.17
CA TRP A 171 3.47 26.96 -0.58
C TRP A 171 4.53 27.47 -1.56
N ARG A 172 4.35 27.15 -2.83
CA ARG A 172 5.30 27.43 -3.90
C ARG A 172 4.56 27.65 -5.20
N THR A 173 5.16 28.47 -6.05
CA THR A 173 4.69 28.72 -7.42
C THR A 173 5.03 27.51 -8.29
N PHE A 174 4.05 27.03 -9.06
CA PHE A 174 4.24 25.90 -9.97
C PHE A 174 5.24 26.19 -11.08
N SER A 175 6.17 25.24 -11.25
CA SER A 175 7.07 25.14 -12.39
C SER A 175 7.25 23.67 -12.76
N ASN A 176 7.28 23.38 -14.07
CA ASN A 176 7.47 22.03 -14.58
C ASN A 176 8.95 21.63 -14.58
N PHE A 177 9.45 21.11 -13.45
CA PHE A 177 10.81 20.57 -13.32
C PHE A 177 10.81 19.05 -13.11
N SER A 178 11.91 18.38 -13.43
CA SER A 178 12.02 16.92 -13.24
C SER A 178 11.83 16.53 -11.78
N GLY A 179 10.87 15.63 -11.50
CA GLY A 179 10.54 15.16 -10.15
C GLY A 179 9.56 16.03 -9.37
N TRP A 180 8.97 17.06 -9.98
CA TRP A 180 8.01 17.93 -9.29
C TRP A 180 6.85 17.18 -8.60
N PRO A 181 6.25 16.10 -9.15
CA PRO A 181 5.13 15.45 -8.47
C PRO A 181 5.51 14.94 -7.08
N ALA A 182 6.72 14.37 -6.92
CA ALA A 182 7.19 13.90 -5.62
C ALA A 182 7.31 15.05 -4.61
N VAL A 183 7.81 16.21 -5.04
CA VAL A 183 7.95 17.40 -4.19
C VAL A 183 6.59 17.89 -3.71
N TYR A 184 5.63 18.02 -4.62
CA TYR A 184 4.29 18.52 -4.32
C TYR A 184 3.46 17.53 -3.50
N ALA A 185 3.59 16.22 -3.76
CA ALA A 185 2.99 15.19 -2.91
C ALA A 185 3.54 15.25 -1.48
N MET A 186 4.85 15.45 -1.32
CA MET A 186 5.47 15.58 0.00
C MET A 186 5.08 16.86 0.73
N ASP A 187 4.84 17.97 0.03
CA ASP A 187 4.26 19.17 0.64
C ASP A 187 2.90 18.86 1.27
N HIS A 188 2.03 18.13 0.56
CA HIS A 188 0.74 17.68 1.08
C HIS A 188 0.90 16.77 2.30
N PHE A 189 1.68 15.69 2.15
CA PHE A 189 1.85 14.67 3.19
C PHE A 189 2.47 15.21 4.48
N GLN A 190 3.48 16.07 4.38
CA GLN A 190 4.23 16.56 5.55
C GLN A 190 3.56 17.76 6.21
N ARG A 191 2.93 18.64 5.43
CA ARG A 191 2.38 19.91 5.94
C ARG A 191 0.88 19.81 6.22
N GLY A 192 0.25 18.72 5.78
CA GLY A 192 -1.17 18.48 5.93
C GLY A 192 -2.04 19.50 5.21
N ARG A 193 -1.52 20.11 4.14
CA ARG A 193 -2.17 21.14 3.31
C ARG A 193 -1.44 21.30 1.99
N GLY A 194 -2.13 21.74 0.94
CA GLY A 194 -1.53 21.84 -0.39
C GLY A 194 -2.41 22.60 -1.39
N ASN A 195 -1.86 22.90 -2.56
CA ASN A 195 -2.61 23.43 -3.69
C ASN A 195 -3.01 22.31 -4.67
N CYS A 196 -3.65 22.64 -5.81
CA CYS A 196 -4.08 21.65 -6.81
C CYS A 196 -2.96 20.70 -7.25
N MET A 197 -1.75 21.21 -7.44
CA MET A 197 -0.56 20.41 -7.78
C MET A 197 -0.20 19.42 -6.67
N SER A 198 -0.30 19.86 -5.42
CA SER A 198 -0.04 19.06 -4.23
C SER A 198 -1.11 17.98 -4.04
N ASP A 199 -2.38 18.34 -4.19
CA ASP A 199 -3.50 17.41 -4.03
C ASP A 199 -3.50 16.33 -5.12
N ALA A 200 -3.31 16.73 -6.38
CA ALA A 200 -3.21 15.81 -7.51
C ALA A 200 -2.01 14.87 -7.38
N ALA A 201 -0.84 15.39 -7.03
CA ALA A 201 0.34 14.56 -6.85
C ALA A 201 0.19 13.61 -5.64
N ALA A 202 -0.32 14.10 -4.50
CA ALA A 202 -0.56 13.31 -3.31
C ALA A 202 -1.52 12.14 -3.60
N PHE A 203 -2.65 12.43 -4.25
CA PHE A 203 -3.61 11.39 -4.61
C PHE A 203 -3.03 10.36 -5.58
N ALA A 204 -2.22 10.80 -6.55
CA ALA A 204 -1.55 9.91 -7.50
C ALA A 204 -0.58 8.94 -6.80
N TYR A 205 0.27 9.41 -5.87
CA TYR A 205 1.13 8.51 -5.09
C TYR A 205 0.34 7.56 -4.18
N LEU A 206 -0.78 8.02 -3.60
CA LEU A 206 -1.67 7.16 -2.82
C LEU A 206 -2.30 6.07 -3.70
N ALA A 207 -2.74 6.40 -4.92
CA ALA A 207 -3.25 5.42 -5.88
C ALA A 207 -2.19 4.37 -6.25
N LYS A 208 -0.95 4.78 -6.49
CA LYS A 208 0.17 3.84 -6.70
C LYS A 208 0.43 2.96 -5.47
N ALA A 209 0.36 3.53 -4.28
CA ALA A 209 0.53 2.78 -3.04
C ALA A 209 -0.59 1.74 -2.82
N VAL A 210 -1.81 2.02 -3.27
CA VAL A 210 -2.93 1.06 -3.31
C VAL A 210 -2.69 -0.06 -4.34
N GLY A 211 -1.96 0.22 -5.42
CA GLY A 211 -1.54 -0.77 -6.42
C GLY A 211 -2.02 -0.51 -7.85
N TYR A 212 -2.55 0.68 -8.13
CA TYR A 212 -2.88 1.08 -9.50
C TYR A 212 -1.60 1.31 -10.31
N LYS A 213 -1.62 0.91 -11.59
CA LYS A 213 -0.43 0.90 -12.47
C LYS A 213 -0.38 2.07 -13.45
N GLN A 214 -1.51 2.37 -14.10
CA GLN A 214 -1.64 3.48 -15.03
C GLN A 214 -2.06 4.73 -14.25
N VAL A 215 -1.11 5.36 -13.57
CA VAL A 215 -1.35 6.53 -12.73
C VAL A 215 -0.53 7.70 -13.24
N TYR A 216 -1.18 8.84 -13.45
CA TYR A 216 -0.55 10.04 -13.99
C TYR A 216 -0.97 11.26 -13.19
N VAL A 217 -0.06 12.23 -13.09
CA VAL A 217 -0.37 13.59 -12.66
C VAL A 217 -0.51 14.46 -13.91
N CYS A 218 -1.67 15.08 -14.05
CA CYS A 218 -2.05 15.87 -15.21
C CYS A 218 -2.05 17.36 -14.87
N VAL A 219 -1.71 18.20 -15.83
CA VAL A 219 -1.82 19.66 -15.74
C VAL A 219 -2.32 20.23 -17.06
N ASP A 220 -3.24 21.20 -17.02
CA ASP A 220 -3.81 21.88 -18.20
C ASP A 220 -2.94 23.02 -18.76
N SER A 221 -1.67 23.13 -18.32
CA SER A 221 -0.72 24.15 -18.74
C SER A 221 0.67 23.56 -18.93
N THR A 222 1.56 24.27 -19.62
CA THR A 222 2.99 23.88 -19.76
C THR A 222 3.80 24.09 -18.47
N GLY A 223 3.19 24.67 -17.43
CA GLY A 223 3.79 24.82 -16.10
C GLY A 223 4.85 25.91 -15.99
N ARG A 224 4.51 27.14 -16.42
CA ARG A 224 5.31 28.35 -16.16
C ARG A 224 4.54 29.32 -15.25
N ASN A 225 5.24 29.95 -14.32
CA ASN A 225 4.74 31.04 -13.46
C ASN A 225 3.50 30.71 -12.63
N GLY A 226 3.37 29.47 -12.12
CA GLY A 226 2.25 29.10 -11.27
C GLY A 226 0.94 28.83 -12.00
N SER A 227 0.94 28.93 -13.33
CA SER A 227 -0.24 28.70 -14.15
C SER A 227 -0.61 27.22 -14.20
N GLY A 228 -1.91 26.95 -14.22
CA GLY A 228 -2.48 25.64 -14.50
C GLY A 228 -3.20 25.03 -13.31
N HIS A 229 -4.15 24.17 -13.64
CA HIS A 229 -4.87 23.30 -12.74
C HIS A 229 -4.39 21.86 -12.91
N ALA A 230 -4.38 21.09 -11.81
CA ALA A 230 -3.87 19.74 -11.80
C ALA A 230 -4.87 18.74 -11.22
N TRP A 231 -4.83 17.53 -11.79
CA TRP A 231 -5.64 16.38 -11.38
C TRP A 231 -4.85 15.09 -11.56
N THR A 232 -5.39 13.99 -11.06
CA THR A 232 -4.83 12.65 -11.28
C THR A 232 -5.63 11.93 -12.36
N GLU A 233 -4.94 11.24 -13.25
CA GLU A 233 -5.57 10.25 -14.13
C GLU A 233 -5.21 8.84 -13.67
N ILE A 234 -6.21 7.96 -13.59
CA ILE A 234 -6.01 6.53 -13.31
C ILE A 234 -6.76 5.71 -14.36
N GLY A 235 -6.03 4.99 -15.20
CA GLY A 235 -6.61 4.13 -16.22
C GLY A 235 -7.57 4.84 -17.18
N GLY A 236 -7.27 6.09 -17.57
CA GLY A 236 -8.10 6.90 -18.47
C GLY A 236 -9.28 7.62 -17.81
N LEU A 237 -9.41 7.54 -16.48
CA LEU A 237 -10.43 8.28 -15.72
C LEU A 237 -9.78 9.43 -14.93
N ALA A 238 -10.43 10.59 -14.93
CA ALA A 238 -9.98 11.78 -14.22
C ALA A 238 -10.49 11.80 -12.77
N TYR A 239 -9.58 12.17 -11.86
CA TYR A 239 -9.81 12.33 -10.43
C TYR A 239 -9.22 13.68 -10.02
N ASP A 240 -10.08 14.62 -9.65
CA ASP A 240 -9.71 16.00 -9.38
C ASP A 240 -10.11 16.37 -7.95
N PRO A 241 -9.17 16.29 -6.99
CA PRO A 241 -9.46 16.58 -5.58
C PRO A 241 -10.02 18.00 -5.36
N LEU A 242 -9.43 19.01 -6.00
CA LEU A 242 -9.85 20.40 -5.80
C LEU A 242 -11.25 20.65 -6.35
N PHE A 243 -11.55 20.18 -7.57
CA PHE A 243 -12.91 20.36 -8.11
C PHE A 243 -13.93 19.45 -7.44
N ALA A 244 -13.54 18.29 -6.92
CA ALA A 244 -14.42 17.47 -6.11
C ALA A 244 -14.81 18.17 -4.80
N GLU A 245 -13.86 18.84 -4.14
CA GLU A 245 -14.09 19.63 -2.93
C GLU A 245 -14.91 20.89 -3.23
N ALA A 246 -14.47 21.69 -4.19
CA ALA A 246 -15.00 23.03 -4.42
C ALA A 246 -16.23 23.09 -5.34
N LYS A 247 -16.50 22.03 -6.10
CA LYS A 247 -17.59 22.00 -7.10
C LYS A 247 -18.49 20.78 -6.88
N SER A 248 -18.10 19.62 -7.37
CA SER A 248 -18.94 18.43 -7.33
C SER A 248 -18.10 17.18 -7.21
N TYR A 249 -18.28 16.46 -6.11
CA TYR A 249 -17.55 15.21 -5.85
C TYR A 249 -17.78 14.19 -6.98
N SER A 250 -19.03 13.92 -7.34
CA SER A 250 -19.37 12.90 -8.34
C SER A 250 -18.95 13.26 -9.77
N ALA A 251 -18.85 14.55 -10.09
CA ALA A 251 -18.39 15.00 -11.40
C ALA A 251 -16.86 15.00 -11.54
N ASN A 252 -16.12 14.69 -10.47
CA ASN A 252 -14.66 14.83 -10.40
C ASN A 252 -13.96 13.63 -9.74
N TYR A 253 -14.69 12.55 -9.46
CA TYR A 253 -14.14 11.31 -8.91
C TYR A 253 -14.31 10.16 -9.91
N GLY A 254 -13.24 9.85 -10.66
CA GLY A 254 -13.21 8.72 -11.58
C GLY A 254 -14.14 8.88 -12.78
N VAL A 255 -14.15 10.08 -13.37
CA VAL A 255 -15.01 10.41 -14.51
C VAL A 255 -14.27 10.26 -15.84
N PRO A 256 -14.94 9.84 -16.92
CA PRO A 256 -14.33 9.79 -18.25
C PRO A 256 -14.09 11.20 -18.80
N TYR A 257 -13.09 11.36 -19.67
CA TYR A 257 -12.79 12.65 -20.31
C TYR A 257 -13.88 13.20 -21.25
N GLY A 258 -14.85 12.37 -21.67
CA GLY A 258 -16.06 12.86 -22.33
C GLY A 258 -16.97 13.69 -21.42
N VAL A 259 -16.77 13.60 -20.10
CA VAL A 259 -17.53 14.34 -19.07
C VAL A 259 -16.64 15.36 -18.36
N TYR A 260 -15.37 15.01 -18.11
CA TYR A 260 -14.41 15.90 -17.47
C TYR A 260 -14.04 17.07 -18.40
N LYS A 261 -14.01 18.28 -17.85
CA LYS A 261 -13.98 19.53 -18.65
C LYS A 261 -12.59 19.96 -19.13
N LEU A 262 -11.54 19.31 -18.65
CA LEU A 262 -10.15 19.68 -18.92
C LEU A 262 -9.41 18.54 -19.63
N SER A 263 -8.36 18.90 -20.35
CA SER A 263 -7.48 17.95 -21.05
C SER A 263 -6.03 18.21 -20.66
N PRO A 264 -5.21 17.15 -20.49
CA PRO A 264 -3.84 17.31 -20.03
C PRO A 264 -2.97 17.93 -21.11
N ILE A 265 -2.23 18.99 -20.76
CA ILE A 265 -1.08 19.48 -21.51
C ILE A 265 0.20 18.79 -21.00
N LEU A 266 0.34 18.66 -19.69
CA LEU A 266 1.33 17.79 -19.06
C LEU A 266 0.64 16.51 -18.60
N HIS A 267 1.26 15.38 -18.92
CA HIS A 267 0.78 14.06 -18.57
C HIS A 267 1.93 13.23 -18.00
N ILE A 268 2.16 13.36 -16.69
CA ILE A 268 3.36 12.84 -16.03
C ILE A 268 3.06 11.46 -15.45
N ALA A 269 3.62 10.41 -16.05
CA ALA A 269 3.52 9.06 -15.52
C ALA A 269 4.26 8.95 -14.19
N LEU A 270 3.63 8.30 -13.21
CA LEU A 270 4.27 7.96 -11.94
C LEU A 270 4.77 6.53 -11.94
#